data_AF-W7JT00-F1
#
_entry.id   AF-W7JT00-F1
#
_cell.length_a   1.000
_cell.length_b   1.000
_cell.length_c   1.000
_cell.angle_alpha   90.00
_cell.angle_beta   90.00
_cell.angle_gamma   90.00
#
_symmetry.space_group_name_H-M   'P 1'
#
loop_
_entity.id
_entity.type
_entity.pdbx_description
1 polymer ?
#
loop_
_entity_poly.entity_id
_entity_poly.type
_entity_poly.pdbx_seq_one_letter_code
_entity_poly.pdbx_strand_id
1 'polypeptide(L)'
;MDKIVTLDTDIQSDAIPACVCEKSLADKVEKGCLRCGYGLGTVAPTVGLIGSVAVNAWKAAELVTAKKLAAEAGAAAGLKAGDALGMKIVTEGLRTLGVEDVCPEIFKSILKISHYSKVKDFAGAIFEKKSQACSAGNLSRANRAMCETFDIEFGLMDAVTHSPIGAPGKGRIVQKINELAEGATQAAETEAARVTATEKLAIETAQKGAIEAASMQLYTTIAYSILAILII
;
A
#
# COMPACT_ATOMS: atom_id res chain seq x y z
N MET A 1 88.89 1.06 -33.42
CA MET A 1 89.08 1.54 -34.79
C MET A 1 87.74 1.56 -35.48
N ASP A 2 87.34 2.75 -35.92
CA ASP A 2 86.70 3.08 -37.21
C ASP A 2 85.53 2.19 -37.67
N LYS A 3 84.39 2.71 -38.11
CA LYS A 3 84.23 3.82 -39.05
C LYS A 3 82.73 4.10 -39.20
N ILE A 4 82.33 5.36 -39.16
CA ILE A 4 81.06 5.80 -39.75
C ILE A 4 81.24 5.67 -41.27
N VAL A 5 80.48 4.79 -41.92
CA VAL A 5 80.34 4.78 -43.38
C VAL A 5 78.85 4.92 -43.70
N THR A 6 78.57 6.05 -44.30
CA THR A 6 77.38 6.53 -44.98
C THR A 6 76.69 5.50 -45.88
N LEU A 7 75.36 5.63 -45.92
CA LEU A 7 74.38 5.10 -46.86
C LEU A 7 74.94 4.81 -48.27
N ASP A 8 74.85 3.55 -48.70
CA ASP A 8 74.75 3.26 -50.13
C ASP A 8 73.28 2.96 -50.44
N THR A 9 72.80 3.64 -51.48
CA THR A 9 71.39 3.88 -51.77
C THR A 9 71.09 3.31 -53.15
N ASP A 10 71.41 2.03 -53.34
CA ASP A 10 71.09 1.31 -54.56
C ASP A 10 70.62 -0.11 -54.23
N ILE A 11 69.31 -0.24 -54.01
CA ILE A 11 68.61 -1.51 -54.20
C ILE A 11 67.61 -1.26 -55.33
N GLN A 12 67.95 -1.86 -56.46
CA GLN A 12 67.16 -1.93 -57.68
C GLN A 12 65.70 -2.30 -57.35
N SER A 13 64.77 -1.54 -57.92
CA SER A 13 63.32 -1.58 -57.67
C SER A 13 62.63 -2.93 -57.90
N ASP A 14 63.34 -3.93 -58.41
CA ASP A 14 62.77 -5.14 -59.01
C ASP A 14 63.01 -6.41 -58.17
N ALA A 15 63.65 -6.30 -57.00
CA ALA A 15 64.05 -7.45 -56.17
C ALA A 15 63.35 -7.58 -54.80
N ILE A 16 62.36 -6.74 -54.48
CA ILE A 16 61.46 -6.98 -53.35
C ILE A 16 60.15 -7.52 -53.94
N PRO A 17 59.85 -8.83 -53.82
CA PRO A 17 58.55 -9.37 -54.22
C PRO A 17 57.51 -8.55 -53.47
N ALA A 18 56.63 -7.87 -54.21
CA ALA A 18 55.55 -7.10 -53.64
C ALA A 18 54.86 -7.97 -52.58
N CYS A 19 54.96 -7.57 -51.30
CA CYS A 19 54.01 -8.01 -50.31
C CYS A 19 52.65 -7.57 -50.83
N VAL A 20 51.97 -8.48 -51.53
CA VAL A 20 50.57 -8.40 -51.83
C VAL A 20 49.89 -8.43 -50.47
N CYS A 21 49.75 -7.27 -49.86
CA CYS A 21 48.73 -7.05 -48.85
C CYS A 21 47.40 -7.22 -49.59
N GLU A 22 46.91 -8.46 -49.71
CA GLU A 22 45.48 -8.69 -49.83
C GLU A 22 44.83 -7.76 -48.80
N LYS A 23 43.98 -6.84 -49.28
CA LYS A 23 43.24 -5.83 -48.51
C LYS A 23 43.21 -6.18 -47.03
N SER A 24 43.98 -5.43 -46.25
CA SER A 24 44.09 -5.57 -44.79
C SER A 24 42.73 -5.88 -44.18
N LEU A 25 42.71 -6.74 -43.17
CA LEU A 25 41.52 -6.98 -42.34
C LEU A 25 40.88 -5.66 -41.90
N ALA A 26 41.69 -4.61 -41.68
CA ALA A 26 41.22 -3.25 -41.42
C ALA A 26 40.39 -2.66 -42.58
N ASP A 27 40.81 -2.78 -43.84
CA ASP A 27 40.08 -2.25 -45.01
C ASP A 27 38.74 -2.98 -45.24
N LYS A 28 38.66 -4.27 -44.91
CA LYS A 28 37.41 -5.06 -44.93
C LYS A 28 36.50 -4.73 -43.75
N VAL A 29 37.05 -4.52 -42.56
CA VAL A 29 36.30 -4.10 -41.36
C VAL A 29 35.77 -2.68 -41.53
N GLU A 30 36.55 -1.76 -42.08
CA GLU A 30 36.17 -0.37 -42.32
C GLU A 30 35.05 -0.27 -43.38
N LYS A 31 35.11 -1.07 -44.46
CA LYS A 31 33.99 -1.16 -45.44
C LYS A 31 32.75 -1.87 -44.88
N GLY A 32 32.92 -2.85 -43.98
CA GLY A 32 31.81 -3.49 -43.27
C GLY A 32 31.15 -2.53 -42.28
N CYS A 33 31.95 -1.76 -41.55
CA CYS A 33 31.51 -0.76 -40.60
C CYS A 33 30.88 0.45 -41.29
N LEU A 34 31.36 0.90 -42.45
CA LEU A 34 30.72 1.93 -43.27
C LEU A 34 29.39 1.48 -43.89
N ARG A 35 29.25 0.20 -44.24
CA ARG A 35 27.97 -0.38 -44.71
C ARG A 35 26.95 -0.54 -43.58
N CYS A 36 27.37 -0.90 -42.37
CA CYS A 36 26.52 -0.88 -41.18
C CYS A 36 26.28 0.56 -40.66
N GLY A 37 27.24 1.47 -40.87
CA GLY A 37 27.26 2.89 -40.50
C GLY A 37 26.28 3.75 -41.28
N TYR A 38 26.11 3.45 -42.56
CA TYR A 38 25.03 4.03 -43.38
C TYR A 38 23.64 3.64 -42.83
N GLY A 39 23.56 2.49 -42.18
CA GLY A 39 22.44 2.08 -41.33
C GLY A 39 22.42 2.84 -40.00
N LEU A 40 23.52 2.96 -39.27
CA LEU A 40 23.60 3.58 -37.93
C LEU A 40 23.10 5.04 -37.86
N GLY A 41 23.22 5.82 -38.93
CA GLY A 41 22.58 7.16 -39.02
C GLY A 41 21.03 7.13 -38.97
N THR A 42 20.43 5.98 -39.30
CA THR A 42 18.98 5.71 -39.21
C THR A 42 18.62 4.67 -38.14
N VAL A 43 19.55 3.80 -37.77
CA VAL A 43 19.43 2.70 -36.81
C VAL A 43 19.67 3.17 -35.38
N ALA A 44 20.61 4.08 -35.13
CA ALA A 44 20.74 4.68 -33.79
C ALA A 44 19.50 5.51 -33.39
N PRO A 45 18.91 6.35 -34.28
CA PRO A 45 17.62 6.98 -34.02
C PRO A 45 16.47 6.00 -33.87
N THR A 46 16.40 4.94 -34.68
CA THR A 46 15.30 3.95 -34.59
C THR A 46 15.44 2.98 -33.43
N VAL A 47 16.64 2.61 -32.98
CA VAL A 47 16.86 1.87 -31.73
C VAL A 47 16.54 2.76 -30.53
N GLY A 48 16.88 4.05 -30.58
CA GLY A 48 16.43 5.04 -29.60
C GLY A 48 14.91 5.24 -29.57
N LEU A 49 14.25 5.27 -30.74
CA LEU A 49 12.79 5.40 -30.86
C LEU A 49 12.06 4.11 -30.44
N ILE A 50 12.46 2.95 -30.95
CA ILE A 50 11.83 1.66 -30.64
C ILE A 50 12.11 1.27 -29.20
N GLY A 51 13.34 1.52 -28.70
CA GLY A 51 13.70 1.32 -27.30
C GLY A 51 12.91 2.22 -26.36
N SER A 52 12.74 3.50 -26.69
CA SER A 52 11.90 4.40 -25.89
C SER A 52 10.41 4.02 -25.94
N VAL A 53 9.88 3.60 -27.10
CA VAL A 53 8.50 3.10 -27.22
C VAL A 53 8.31 1.81 -26.39
N ALA A 54 9.25 0.87 -26.44
CA ALA A 54 9.20 -0.37 -25.67
C ALA A 54 9.29 -0.11 -24.15
N VAL A 55 10.20 0.77 -23.72
CA VAL A 55 10.32 1.18 -22.30
C VAL A 55 9.07 1.91 -21.83
N ASN A 56 8.49 2.78 -22.66
CA ASN A 56 7.25 3.48 -22.31
C ASN A 56 6.05 2.53 -22.24
N ALA A 57 5.96 1.55 -23.14
CA ALA A 57 4.92 0.51 -23.10
C ALA A 57 5.07 -0.38 -21.84
N TRP A 58 6.30 -0.78 -21.50
CA TRP A 58 6.60 -1.52 -20.28
C TRP A 58 6.25 -0.73 -19.01
N LYS A 59 6.67 0.54 -18.92
CA LYS A 59 6.30 1.45 -17.82
C LYS A 59 4.78 1.56 -17.67
N ALA A 60 4.05 1.71 -18.78
CA ALA A 60 2.60 1.80 -18.74
C ALA A 60 1.96 0.51 -18.21
N ALA A 61 2.43 -0.66 -18.66
CA ALA A 61 1.94 -1.95 -18.19
C ALA A 61 2.24 -2.17 -16.69
N GLU A 62 3.45 -1.83 -16.25
CA GLU A 62 3.86 -1.96 -14.85
C GLU A 62 3.06 -1.02 -13.95
N LEU A 63 2.80 0.22 -14.38
CA LEU A 63 1.97 1.17 -13.64
C LEU A 63 0.51 0.73 -13.52
N VAL A 64 -0.05 0.07 -14.54
CA VAL A 64 -1.41 -0.49 -14.45
C VAL A 64 -1.45 -1.61 -13.41
N THR A 65 -0.46 -2.50 -13.42
CA THR A 65 -0.35 -3.61 -12.46
C THR A 65 -0.14 -3.08 -11.04
N ALA A 66 0.77 -2.13 -10.86
CA ALA A 66 1.05 -1.47 -9.59
C ALA A 66 -0.19 -0.78 -9.01
N LYS A 67 -0.98 -0.07 -9.84
CA LYS A 67 -2.24 0.57 -9.40
C LYS A 67 -3.27 -0.45 -8.93
N LYS A 68 -3.37 -1.61 -9.59
CA LYS A 68 -4.27 -2.69 -9.18
C LYS A 68 -3.86 -3.26 -7.81
N LEU A 69 -2.58 -3.60 -7.65
CA LEU A 69 -2.05 -4.11 -6.39
C LEU A 69 -2.17 -3.07 -5.26
N ALA A 70 -1.93 -1.80 -5.54
CA ALA A 70 -2.11 -0.71 -4.59
C ALA A 70 -3.57 -0.56 -4.14
N ALA A 71 -4.53 -0.73 -5.06
CA ALA A 71 -5.95 -0.69 -4.72
C ALA A 71 -6.36 -1.89 -3.85
N GLU A 72 -5.90 -3.10 -4.18
CA GLU A 72 -6.19 -4.32 -3.40
C GLU A 72 -5.58 -4.24 -2.00
N ALA A 73 -4.30 -3.86 -1.90
CA ALA A 73 -3.61 -3.70 -0.61
C ALA A 73 -4.22 -2.57 0.22
N GLY A 74 -4.52 -1.43 -0.41
CA GLY A 74 -5.16 -0.30 0.26
C GLY A 74 -6.54 -0.68 0.81
N ALA A 75 -7.36 -1.39 0.04
CA ALA A 75 -8.68 -1.84 0.49
C ALA A 75 -8.59 -2.83 1.66
N ALA A 76 -7.64 -3.78 1.61
CA ALA A 76 -7.42 -4.73 2.71
C ALA A 76 -6.96 -4.03 4.00
N ALA A 77 -6.03 -3.08 3.88
CA ALA A 77 -5.56 -2.28 5.00
C ALA A 77 -6.67 -1.38 5.57
N GLY A 78 -7.45 -0.75 4.69
CA GLY A 78 -8.60 0.06 5.04
C GLY A 78 -9.65 -0.71 5.83
N LEU A 79 -10.08 -1.87 5.32
CA LEU A 79 -11.05 -2.72 6.02
C LEU A 79 -10.55 -3.12 7.42
N LYS A 80 -9.29 -3.56 7.52
CA LYS A 80 -8.69 -3.95 8.80
C LYS A 80 -8.64 -2.78 9.80
N ALA A 81 -8.28 -1.58 9.33
CA ALA A 81 -8.23 -0.39 10.18
C ALA A 81 -9.62 0.08 10.62
N GLY A 82 -10.58 0.08 9.68
CA GLY A 82 -11.99 0.40 9.97
C GLY A 82 -12.59 -0.55 11.00
N ASP A 83 -12.44 -1.87 10.81
CA ASP A 83 -12.95 -2.87 11.74
C ASP A 83 -12.34 -2.75 13.13
N ALA A 84 -11.03 -2.49 13.21
CA ALA A 84 -10.33 -2.26 14.48
C ALA A 84 -10.86 -1.01 15.19
N LEU A 85 -11.08 0.09 14.46
CA LEU A 85 -11.64 1.31 15.03
C LEU A 85 -13.10 1.12 15.48
N GLY A 86 -13.91 0.44 14.67
CA GLY A 86 -15.29 0.12 15.01
C GLY A 86 -15.40 -0.69 16.29
N MET A 87 -14.56 -1.74 16.45
CA MET A 87 -14.51 -2.50 17.70
C MET A 87 -14.05 -1.67 18.90
N LYS A 88 -13.07 -0.78 18.70
CA LYS A 88 -12.60 0.12 19.76
C LYS A 88 -13.72 1.04 20.23
N ILE A 89 -14.47 1.64 19.31
CA ILE A 89 -15.60 2.53 19.63
C ILE A 89 -16.70 1.79 20.38
N VAL A 90 -17.08 0.59 19.92
CA VAL A 90 -18.06 -0.23 20.63
C VAL A 90 -17.58 -0.58 22.03
N THR A 91 -16.32 -0.98 22.17
CA THR A 91 -15.74 -1.35 23.48
C THR A 91 -15.78 -0.19 24.45
N GLU A 92 -15.25 0.98 24.05
CA GLU A 92 -15.25 2.16 24.91
C GLU A 92 -16.65 2.70 25.17
N GLY A 93 -17.53 2.69 24.16
CA GLY A 93 -18.92 3.10 24.32
C GLY A 93 -19.68 2.24 25.32
N LEU A 94 -19.47 0.92 25.30
CA LEU A 94 -20.08 0.01 26.29
C LEU A 94 -19.53 0.21 27.71
N ARG A 95 -18.26 0.62 27.85
CA ARG A 95 -17.69 1.02 29.15
C ARG A 95 -18.34 2.28 29.68
N THR A 96 -18.47 3.30 28.85
CA THR A 96 -19.16 4.54 29.21
C THR A 96 -20.62 4.28 29.61
N LEU A 97 -21.28 3.36 28.91
CA LEU A 97 -22.64 2.93 29.24
C LEU A 97 -22.76 2.04 30.50
N GLY A 98 -21.64 1.70 31.15
CA GLY A 98 -21.62 0.87 32.37
C GLY A 98 -21.90 -0.62 32.15
N VAL A 99 -21.77 -1.12 30.92
CA VAL A 99 -22.02 -2.54 30.61
C VAL A 99 -20.94 -3.44 31.18
N GLU A 100 -19.70 -2.97 31.26
CA GLU A 100 -18.58 -3.72 31.90
C GLU A 100 -18.86 -3.97 33.39
N ASP A 101 -19.41 -2.98 34.08
CA ASP A 101 -19.68 -3.05 35.53
C ASP A 101 -20.92 -3.87 35.84
N VAL A 102 -22.03 -3.64 35.11
CA VAL A 102 -23.31 -4.33 35.37
C VAL A 102 -23.33 -5.74 34.78
N CYS A 103 -22.70 -5.95 33.63
CA CYS A 103 -22.77 -7.18 32.86
C CYS A 103 -21.38 -7.66 32.37
N PRO A 104 -20.43 -7.96 33.27
CA PRO A 104 -19.04 -8.26 32.91
C PRO A 104 -18.91 -9.48 31.97
N GLU A 105 -19.73 -10.51 32.16
CA GLU A 105 -19.70 -11.71 31.32
C GLU A 105 -20.21 -11.45 29.88
N ILE A 106 -21.19 -10.56 29.74
CA ILE A 106 -21.67 -10.13 28.42
C ILE A 106 -20.62 -9.26 27.76
N PHE A 107 -20.04 -8.31 28.49
CA PHE A 107 -18.97 -7.46 27.98
C PHE A 107 -17.79 -8.30 27.47
N LYS A 108 -17.31 -9.28 28.23
CA LYS A 108 -16.29 -10.25 27.79
C LYS A 108 -16.68 -11.02 26.53
N SER A 109 -17.96 -11.33 26.36
CA SER A 109 -18.47 -12.01 25.16
C SER A 109 -18.47 -11.08 23.95
N ILE A 110 -18.82 -9.80 24.15
CA ILE A 110 -18.76 -8.75 23.12
C ILE A 110 -17.32 -8.53 22.66
N LEU A 111 -16.33 -8.55 23.55
CA LEU A 111 -14.91 -8.43 23.17
C LEU A 111 -14.41 -9.56 22.25
N LYS A 112 -15.12 -10.69 22.20
CA LYS A 112 -14.77 -11.86 21.38
C LYS A 112 -15.54 -11.92 20.05
N ILE A 113 -16.40 -10.94 19.76
CA ILE A 113 -17.17 -10.96 18.52
C ILE A 113 -16.25 -10.74 17.32
N SER A 114 -16.63 -11.31 16.18
CA SER A 114 -15.87 -11.17 14.95
C SER A 114 -15.96 -9.77 14.32
N HIS A 115 -17.04 -9.02 14.61
CA HIS A 115 -17.31 -7.73 13.99
C HIS A 115 -18.21 -6.87 14.87
N TYR A 116 -17.93 -5.57 14.94
CA TYR A 116 -18.58 -4.63 15.87
C TYR A 116 -20.08 -4.51 15.67
N SER A 117 -20.58 -4.70 14.44
CA SER A 117 -22.03 -4.67 14.16
C SER A 117 -22.85 -5.72 14.92
N LYS A 118 -22.23 -6.83 15.34
CA LYS A 118 -22.88 -7.90 16.12
C LYS A 118 -23.21 -7.48 17.55
N VAL A 119 -22.74 -6.31 18.01
CA VAL A 119 -23.10 -5.79 19.34
C VAL A 119 -24.61 -5.64 19.51
N LYS A 120 -25.35 -5.38 18.43
CA LYS A 120 -26.81 -5.23 18.42
C LYS A 120 -27.52 -6.49 18.95
N ASP A 121 -26.95 -7.67 18.72
CA ASP A 121 -27.52 -8.95 19.15
C ASP A 121 -27.49 -9.13 20.67
N PHE A 122 -26.63 -8.39 21.37
CA PHE A 122 -26.49 -8.48 22.82
C PHE A 122 -27.49 -7.62 23.59
N ALA A 123 -28.24 -6.73 22.93
CA ALA A 123 -29.16 -5.80 23.61
C ALA A 123 -30.21 -6.53 24.50
N GLY A 124 -30.72 -7.67 24.03
CA GLY A 124 -31.63 -8.50 24.83
C GLY A 124 -30.98 -9.09 26.06
N ALA A 125 -29.79 -9.70 25.89
CA ALA A 125 -29.03 -10.29 26.99
C ALA A 125 -28.61 -9.25 28.04
N ILE A 126 -28.22 -8.06 27.59
CA ILE A 126 -27.86 -6.93 28.47
C ILE A 126 -29.05 -6.54 29.34
N PHE A 127 -30.24 -6.41 28.74
CA PHE A 127 -31.46 -6.10 29.49
C PHE A 127 -31.79 -7.17 30.53
N GLU A 128 -31.73 -8.45 30.16
CA GLU A 128 -32.04 -9.56 31.07
C GLU A 128 -31.05 -9.61 32.25
N LYS A 129 -29.75 -9.46 31.98
CA LYS A 129 -28.73 -9.42 33.03
C LYS A 129 -28.83 -8.19 33.90
N LYS A 130 -29.09 -7.02 33.32
CA LYS A 130 -29.39 -5.80 34.08
C LYS A 130 -30.59 -6.00 35.00
N SER A 131 -31.67 -6.60 34.52
CA SER A 131 -32.86 -6.87 35.33
C SER A 131 -32.54 -7.79 36.52
N GLN A 132 -31.75 -8.85 36.30
CA GLN A 132 -31.31 -9.76 37.36
C GLN A 132 -30.39 -9.06 38.37
N ALA A 133 -29.41 -8.28 37.91
CA ALA A 133 -28.42 -7.60 38.75
C ALA A 133 -29.03 -6.45 39.57
N CYS A 134 -30.01 -5.75 38.99
CA CYS A 134 -30.65 -4.56 39.59
C CYS A 134 -31.96 -4.87 40.32
N SER A 135 -32.24 -6.14 40.64
CA SER A 135 -33.43 -6.56 41.39
C SER A 135 -33.26 -6.33 42.90
N ALA A 136 -34.33 -5.82 43.55
CA ALA A 136 -34.37 -5.40 44.96
C ALA A 136 -33.83 -6.40 46.00
N GLY A 137 -33.90 -7.71 45.72
CA GLY A 137 -33.47 -8.77 46.65
C GLY A 137 -31.94 -8.97 46.76
N ASN A 138 -31.14 -8.45 45.83
CA ASN A 138 -29.68 -8.70 45.73
C ASN A 138 -28.81 -7.42 45.71
N LEU A 139 -29.37 -6.25 46.01
CA LEU A 139 -28.68 -4.97 45.82
C LEU A 139 -27.83 -4.58 47.03
N SER A 140 -26.50 -4.78 46.92
CA SER A 140 -25.53 -4.05 47.72
C SER A 140 -25.57 -2.54 47.40
N ARG A 141 -25.01 -1.69 48.27
CA ARG A 141 -24.89 -0.24 48.00
C ARG A 141 -24.13 0.03 46.69
N ALA A 142 -23.09 -0.75 46.40
CA ALA A 142 -22.32 -0.63 45.16
C ALA A 142 -23.14 -1.03 43.94
N ASN A 143 -23.92 -2.11 44.02
CA ASN A 143 -24.79 -2.57 42.94
C ASN A 143 -25.88 -1.54 42.63
N ARG A 144 -26.41 -0.85 43.65
CA ARG A 144 -27.40 0.22 43.45
C ARG A 144 -26.80 1.37 42.63
N ALA A 145 -25.62 1.85 43.01
CA ALA A 145 -24.95 2.92 42.29
C ALA A 145 -24.67 2.54 40.83
N MET A 146 -24.17 1.31 40.58
CA MET A 146 -23.94 0.82 39.21
C MET A 146 -25.22 0.76 38.38
N CYS A 147 -26.32 0.32 38.96
CA CYS A 147 -27.62 0.26 38.29
C CYS A 147 -28.21 1.65 38.00
N GLU A 148 -28.04 2.61 38.91
CA GLU A 148 -28.45 4.00 38.71
C GLU A 148 -27.64 4.65 37.58
N THR A 149 -26.31 4.48 37.59
CA THR A 149 -25.44 4.97 36.50
C THR A 149 -25.84 4.37 35.16
N PHE A 150 -26.02 3.04 35.09
CA PHE A 150 -26.48 2.38 33.87
C PHE A 150 -27.82 2.94 33.40
N ASP A 151 -28.79 3.12 34.31
CA ASP A 151 -30.10 3.64 33.96
C ASP A 151 -30.04 5.09 33.47
N ILE A 152 -29.13 5.91 33.98
CA ILE A 152 -28.91 7.28 33.49
C ILE A 152 -28.28 7.26 32.08
N GLU A 153 -27.21 6.49 31.89
CA GLU A 153 -26.46 6.43 30.62
C GLU A 153 -27.30 5.86 29.47
N PHE A 154 -28.14 4.86 29.75
CA PHE A 154 -29.13 4.34 28.80
C PHE A 154 -30.38 5.22 28.68
N GLY A 155 -30.49 6.29 29.46
CA GLY A 155 -31.63 7.18 29.49
C GLY A 155 -32.92 6.51 29.96
N LEU A 156 -32.81 5.48 30.80
CA LEU A 156 -33.93 4.85 31.51
C LEU A 156 -34.33 5.65 32.76
N MET A 157 -33.43 6.50 33.28
CA MET A 157 -33.63 7.36 34.44
C MET A 157 -33.11 8.77 34.15
N ASP A 158 -33.78 9.77 34.68
CA ASP A 158 -33.35 11.17 34.60
C ASP A 158 -32.24 11.47 35.61
N ALA A 159 -31.15 12.06 35.15
CA ALA A 159 -29.95 12.31 35.97
C ALA A 159 -30.19 13.29 37.13
N VAL A 160 -31.21 14.14 37.05
CA VAL A 160 -31.49 15.17 38.04
C VAL A 160 -32.54 14.69 39.03
N THR A 161 -33.68 14.25 38.51
CA THR A 161 -34.86 13.87 39.31
C THR A 161 -34.84 12.41 39.76
N HIS A 162 -33.90 11.59 39.28
CA HIS A 162 -33.82 10.15 39.53
C HIS A 162 -35.13 9.40 39.23
N SER A 163 -35.97 10.00 38.38
CA SER A 163 -37.26 9.47 38.01
C SER A 163 -37.13 8.60 36.76
N PRO A 164 -37.84 7.47 36.65
CA PRO A 164 -37.84 6.65 35.45
C PRO A 164 -38.32 7.43 34.22
N ILE A 165 -37.61 7.30 33.11
CA ILE A 165 -37.97 7.90 31.83
C ILE A 165 -38.67 6.84 30.98
N GLY A 166 -39.98 7.00 30.80
CA GLY A 166 -40.80 6.11 29.98
C GLY A 166 -41.14 4.78 30.67
N ALA A 167 -41.73 3.87 29.89
CA ALA A 167 -42.13 2.56 30.39
C ALA A 167 -40.90 1.66 30.64
N PRO A 168 -40.89 0.85 31.71
CA PRO A 168 -39.82 -0.12 31.94
C PRO A 168 -39.76 -1.13 30.79
N GLY A 169 -38.59 -1.29 30.18
CA GLY A 169 -38.39 -2.23 29.08
C GLY A 169 -37.03 -2.09 28.40
N LYS A 170 -36.77 -2.98 27.44
CA LYS A 170 -35.50 -3.02 26.69
C LYS A 170 -35.36 -1.95 25.59
N GLY A 171 -36.42 -1.18 25.32
CA GLY A 171 -36.48 -0.27 24.16
C GLY A 171 -35.32 0.73 24.10
N ARG A 172 -35.05 1.42 25.21
CA ARG A 172 -33.96 2.41 25.30
C ARG A 172 -32.57 1.76 25.20
N ILE A 173 -32.41 0.57 25.77
CA ILE A 173 -31.17 -0.21 25.66
C ILE A 173 -30.89 -0.59 24.22
N VAL A 174 -31.89 -1.14 23.53
CA VAL A 174 -31.79 -1.48 22.10
C VAL A 174 -31.46 -0.25 21.27
N GLN A 175 -32.14 0.88 21.53
CA GLN A 175 -31.90 2.13 20.82
C GLN A 175 -30.44 2.60 21.01
N LYS A 176 -29.95 2.71 22.24
CA LYS A 176 -28.59 3.19 22.51
C LYS A 176 -27.50 2.29 21.95
N ILE A 177 -27.69 0.97 22.01
CA ILE A 177 -26.75 0.01 21.40
C ILE A 177 -26.76 0.15 19.87
N ASN A 178 -27.93 0.38 19.26
CA ASN A 178 -28.02 0.64 17.83
C ASN A 178 -27.32 1.95 17.43
N GLU A 179 -27.56 3.03 18.17
CA GLU A 179 -26.87 4.32 17.99
C GLU A 179 -25.35 4.16 18.10
N LEU A 180 -24.87 3.40 19.10
CA LEU A 180 -23.45 3.11 19.26
C LEU A 180 -22.89 2.31 18.07
N ALA A 181 -23.61 1.29 17.62
CA ALA A 181 -23.19 0.48 16.48
C ALA A 181 -23.20 1.27 15.17
N GLU A 182 -24.15 2.19 15.00
CA GLU A 182 -24.21 3.11 13.85
C GLU A 182 -23.06 4.11 13.88
N GLY A 183 -22.77 4.72 15.04
CA GLY A 183 -21.59 5.58 15.21
C GLY A 183 -20.28 4.84 14.93
N ALA A 184 -20.16 3.60 15.40
CA ALA A 184 -19.02 2.74 15.11
C ALA A 184 -18.89 2.41 13.61
N THR A 185 -20.02 2.19 12.93
CA THR A 185 -20.06 1.95 11.47
C THR A 185 -19.56 3.16 10.70
N GLN A 186 -20.08 4.36 11.01
CA GLN A 186 -19.67 5.59 10.34
C GLN A 186 -18.17 5.88 10.54
N ALA A 187 -17.67 5.69 11.75
CA ALA A 187 -16.25 5.88 12.04
C ALA A 187 -15.38 4.83 11.34
N ALA A 188 -15.81 3.56 11.31
CA ALA A 188 -15.11 2.48 10.62
C ALA A 188 -15.02 2.74 9.11
N GLU A 189 -16.12 3.15 8.47
CA GLU A 189 -16.16 3.49 7.04
C GLU A 189 -15.26 4.69 6.72
N THR A 190 -15.30 5.72 7.58
CA THR A 190 -14.45 6.91 7.43
C THR A 190 -12.97 6.55 7.52
N GLU A 191 -12.59 5.74 8.51
CA GLU A 191 -11.21 5.31 8.70
C GLU A 191 -10.75 4.35 7.60
N ALA A 192 -11.61 3.43 7.18
CA ALA A 192 -11.33 2.52 6.07
C ALA A 192 -11.05 3.29 4.77
N ALA A 193 -11.87 4.31 4.47
CA ALA A 193 -11.66 5.18 3.31
C ALA A 193 -10.34 5.97 3.42
N ARG A 194 -10.06 6.54 4.59
CA ARG A 194 -8.83 7.31 4.85
C ARG A 194 -7.58 6.46 4.69
N VAL A 195 -7.55 5.28 5.29
CA VAL A 195 -6.41 4.35 5.22
C VAL A 195 -6.26 3.79 3.81
N THR A 196 -7.36 3.40 3.15
CA THR A 196 -7.32 2.96 1.74
C THR A 196 -6.67 4.01 0.84
N ALA A 197 -7.08 5.27 0.97
CA ALA A 197 -6.53 6.36 0.17
C ALA A 197 -5.05 6.60 0.47
N THR A 198 -4.65 6.56 1.74
CA THR A 198 -3.28 6.81 2.17
C THR A 198 -2.33 5.69 1.73
N GLU A 199 -2.72 4.43 1.95
CA GLU A 199 -1.94 3.26 1.53
C GLU A 199 -1.84 3.16 0.02
N LYS A 200 -2.94 3.38 -0.71
CA LYS A 200 -2.92 3.41 -2.17
C LYS A 200 -1.96 4.47 -2.68
N LEU A 201 -2.00 5.69 -2.14
CA LEU A 201 -1.10 6.78 -2.52
C LEU A 201 0.37 6.44 -2.23
N ALA A 202 0.64 5.87 -1.06
CA ALA A 202 1.99 5.47 -0.66
C ALA A 202 2.56 4.39 -1.60
N ILE A 203 1.77 3.35 -1.90
CA ILE A 203 2.18 2.27 -2.80
C ILE A 203 2.36 2.79 -4.24
N GLU A 204 1.43 3.59 -4.76
CA GLU A 204 1.56 4.18 -6.10
C GLU A 204 2.82 5.06 -6.22
N THR A 205 3.14 5.82 -5.17
CA THR A 205 4.33 6.70 -5.14
C THR A 205 5.61 5.88 -5.10
N ALA A 206 5.66 4.84 -4.24
CA ALA A 206 6.80 3.92 -4.16
C ALA A 206 7.02 3.16 -5.48
N GLN A 207 5.95 2.68 -6.09
CA GLN A 207 6.00 1.95 -7.37
C GLN A 207 6.45 2.85 -8.52
N LYS A 208 5.95 4.10 -8.62
CA LYS A 208 6.44 5.07 -9.60
C LYS A 208 7.95 5.33 -9.44
N GLY A 209 8.41 5.55 -8.22
CA GLY A 209 9.84 5.76 -7.94
C GLY A 209 10.69 4.54 -8.32
N ALA A 210 10.22 3.33 -8.03
CA ALA A 210 10.91 2.08 -8.42
C ALA A 210 10.97 1.89 -9.94
N ILE A 211 9.87 2.18 -10.66
CA ILE A 211 9.80 2.09 -12.12
C ILE A 211 10.71 3.13 -12.79
N GLU A 212 10.75 4.36 -12.26
CA GLU A 212 11.66 5.41 -12.74
C GLU A 212 13.12 5.04 -12.52
N ALA A 213 13.47 4.52 -11.33
CA ALA A 213 14.83 4.06 -11.03
C ALA A 213 15.26 2.90 -11.95
N ALA A 214 14.42 1.88 -12.13
CA ALA A 214 14.69 0.75 -13.01
C ALA A 214 14.81 1.20 -14.48
N SER A 215 13.98 2.14 -14.92
CA SER A 215 14.09 2.71 -16.26
C SER A 215 15.37 3.49 -16.45
N MET A 216 15.82 4.28 -15.48
CA MET A 216 17.10 5.00 -15.57
C MET A 216 18.26 4.01 -15.70
N GLN A 217 18.23 2.89 -14.97
CA GLN A 217 19.22 1.82 -15.12
C GLN A 217 19.23 1.22 -16.53
N LEU A 218 18.08 0.99 -17.14
CA LEU A 218 17.98 0.51 -18.53
C LEU A 218 18.54 1.54 -19.51
N TYR A 219 18.22 2.82 -19.36
CA TYR A 219 18.77 3.88 -20.21
C TYR A 219 20.29 4.02 -20.08
N THR A 220 20.85 3.90 -18.87
CA THR A 220 22.31 3.96 -18.67
C THR A 220 23.00 2.75 -19.27
N THR A 221 22.42 1.54 -19.19
CA THR A 221 23.00 0.35 -19.85
C THR A 221 22.95 0.46 -21.37
N ILE A 222 21.84 0.95 -21.92
CA ILE A 222 21.71 1.20 -23.37
C ILE A 222 22.72 2.27 -23.80
N ALA A 223 22.86 3.37 -23.05
CA ALA A 223 23.82 4.44 -23.33
C ALA A 223 25.27 3.94 -23.25
N TYR A 224 25.62 3.12 -22.25
CA TYR A 224 26.94 2.49 -22.14
C TYR A 224 27.23 1.55 -23.32
N SER A 225 26.23 0.78 -23.75
CA SER A 225 26.36 -0.13 -24.89
C SER A 225 26.57 0.66 -26.20
N ILE A 226 25.86 1.77 -26.39
CA ILE A 226 26.03 2.66 -27.55
C ILE A 226 27.41 3.36 -27.50
N LEU A 227 27.84 3.84 -26.34
CA LEU A 227 29.14 4.48 -26.16
C LEU A 227 30.30 3.50 -26.42
N ALA A 228 30.17 2.25 -25.95
CA ALA A 228 31.15 1.20 -26.22
C ALA A 228 31.25 0.86 -27.72
N ILE A 229 30.17 0.97 -28.48
CA ILE A 229 30.16 0.78 -29.95
C ILE A 229 30.79 1.98 -30.67
N LEU A 230 30.63 3.21 -30.16
CA LEU A 230 31.17 4.45 -30.76
C LEU A 230 32.69 4.64 -30.56
N ILE A 231 33.29 3.98 -29.57
CA ILE A 231 34.72 4.11 -29.24
C ILE A 231 35.59 3.08 -30.00
N ILE A 232 34.98 2.12 -30.69
CA ILE A 232 35.65 1.12 -31.56
C ILE A 232 35.67 1.62 -33.00
#